data_AF-A0A260Z692-F1
#
_entry.id   AF-A0A260Z692-F1
#
_cell.length_a   1.000
_cell.length_b   1.000
_cell.length_c   1.000
_cell.angle_alpha   90.00
_cell.angle_beta   90.00
_cell.angle_gamma   90.00
#
_symmetry.space_group_name_H-M   'P 1'
#
loop_
_entity.id
_entity.type
_entity.pdbx_description
1 polymer ?
#
loop_
_entity_poly.entity_id
_entity_poly.type
_entity_poly.pdbx_seq_one_letter_code
_entity_poly.pdbx_strand_id
1 'polypeptide(L)'
;MYILLHHLFTSLLLLRFVFTAPSINSTNADLTLCLTEFYRMAYTGEYNCTASFDLFSENQETKVASFKKAKSCFLEVAKEECPISQYKFLSTKYDSFLENLSATPPAGTSCSDLYYKYNSAKCTPLYEEVGKKMVPLATLDMKLNDTRMLEVLSLCDKTMECLSPECYYPEEKIKYLHDRCEEMALKNTEFAACLIKIDKLSPDFSEYPCLDGLDFNSQDGATQIEILTLKKKCAKTIMEDICGERAVDNFDYNTALTVRILVMNSQLRKVVFDNMILLSLVLFFTPVISSPFKRNAERDVAPCLLEFYSAVYHKSFNCTNEFDYLSNNSITQKTAYTAGKSCFLGTVKKLCTEVQVDELASEYDYFVEVLTEKPSEEEGCSSPYYQYNGLKCQPILIDMTQGVSQILNVTTKMNDSTTCISSACFTTDFEKIQITNSCEFVKMKNSEFTACENKMRTESPNLSKYSCLKGANLKGKTKEAITEIFHTKKDCTKQIMKDICGESAIENFDHYAQLITNQVTMEAS
;
A
#
# COMPACT_ATOMS: atom_id res chain seq x y z
N MET A 1 -18.39 1.92 5.59
CA MET A 1 -18.72 1.59 4.19
C MET A 1 -17.72 2.22 3.21
N TYR A 2 -17.51 3.54 3.18
CA TYR A 2 -16.47 4.18 2.33
C TYR A 2 -15.02 4.02 2.84
N ILE A 3 -14.85 4.03 4.16
CA ILE A 3 -13.54 3.95 4.84
C ILE A 3 -12.88 2.56 4.69
N LEU A 4 -13.68 1.48 4.69
CA LEU A 4 -13.23 0.10 4.48
C LEU A 4 -12.72 -0.18 3.06
N LEU A 5 -13.27 0.49 2.04
CA LEU A 5 -12.76 0.42 0.67
C LEU A 5 -11.50 1.30 0.53
N HIS A 6 -11.45 2.43 1.26
CA HIS A 6 -10.29 3.31 1.26
C HIS A 6 -9.05 2.62 1.87
N HIS A 7 -9.20 1.89 2.98
CA HIS A 7 -8.09 1.25 3.68
C HIS A 7 -7.42 0.09 2.93
N LEU A 8 -8.20 -0.74 2.23
CA LEU A 8 -7.66 -1.80 1.37
C LEU A 8 -6.85 -1.22 0.20
N PHE A 9 -7.29 -0.07 -0.35
CA PHE A 9 -6.64 0.58 -1.48
C PHE A 9 -5.45 1.46 -1.08
N THR A 10 -5.48 2.16 0.05
CA THR A 10 -4.37 3.02 0.51
C THR A 10 -3.18 2.22 1.04
N SER A 11 -3.42 1.03 1.60
CA SER A 11 -2.34 0.14 2.08
C SER A 11 -1.55 -0.47 0.91
N LEU A 12 -2.21 -0.86 -0.18
CA LEU A 12 -1.55 -1.40 -1.38
C LEU A 12 -0.82 -0.34 -2.22
N LEU A 13 -1.24 0.92 -2.18
CA LEU A 13 -0.63 2.00 -2.97
C LEU A 13 0.62 2.63 -2.33
N LEU A 14 0.91 2.35 -1.05
CA LEU A 14 2.08 2.92 -0.35
C LEU A 14 3.27 1.94 -0.24
N LEU A 15 3.13 0.71 -0.72
CA LEU A 15 4.24 -0.24 -0.83
C LEU A 15 4.81 -0.22 -2.25
N ARG A 16 5.94 0.49 -2.37
CA ARG A 16 6.90 0.50 -3.50
C ARG A 16 6.42 1.11 -4.83
N PHE A 17 6.42 2.43 -4.88
CA PHE A 17 6.68 3.14 -6.14
C PHE A 17 8.20 3.19 -6.39
N VAL A 18 8.76 2.14 -7.00
CA VAL A 18 10.02 2.30 -7.75
C VAL A 18 9.64 2.80 -9.13
N PHE A 19 9.91 4.08 -9.40
CA PHE A 19 9.74 4.64 -10.73
C PHE A 19 10.82 4.07 -11.67
N THR A 20 10.42 3.32 -12.69
CA THR A 20 11.20 3.19 -13.91
C THR A 20 10.85 4.37 -14.82
N ALA A 21 11.74 5.37 -14.85
CA ALA A 21 11.77 6.35 -15.93
C ALA A 21 12.50 5.75 -17.15
N PRO A 22 12.28 6.28 -18.37
CA PRO A 22 12.73 5.65 -19.61
C PRO A 22 14.25 5.51 -19.64
N SER A 23 14.73 4.32 -19.97
CA SER A 23 16.16 4.06 -20.17
C SER A 23 16.62 4.73 -21.47
N ILE A 24 17.38 5.81 -21.32
CA ILE A 24 18.34 6.25 -22.33
C ILE A 24 19.70 5.72 -21.88
N ASN A 25 20.31 4.93 -22.76
CA ASN A 25 21.68 4.41 -22.68
C ASN A 25 22.62 5.28 -21.82
N SER A 26 23.06 4.75 -20.68
CA SER A 26 24.17 5.31 -19.93
C SER A 26 24.99 4.18 -19.31
N THR A 27 26.25 4.10 -19.71
CA THR A 27 27.30 3.22 -19.23
C THR A 27 27.77 3.52 -17.79
N ASN A 28 27.04 4.36 -17.05
CA ASN A 28 27.30 4.69 -15.65
C ASN A 28 26.17 4.13 -14.78
N ALA A 29 26.49 3.18 -13.89
CA ALA A 29 25.53 2.61 -12.95
C ALA A 29 24.90 3.74 -12.12
N ASP A 30 23.61 3.99 -12.32
CA ASP A 30 22.81 4.91 -11.51
C ASP A 30 22.89 4.50 -10.04
N LEU A 31 23.43 5.39 -9.19
CA LEU A 31 23.66 5.14 -7.76
C LEU A 31 22.52 5.61 -6.85
N THR A 32 21.40 6.07 -7.42
CA THR A 32 20.31 6.70 -6.67
C THR A 32 19.77 5.80 -5.56
N LEU A 33 19.62 4.49 -5.82
CA LEU A 33 19.16 3.52 -4.82
C LEU A 33 20.13 3.45 -3.64
N CYS A 34 21.43 3.25 -3.90
CA CYS A 34 22.42 3.18 -2.84
C CYS A 34 22.56 4.47 -2.06
N LEU A 35 22.49 5.61 -2.75
CA LEU A 35 22.54 6.91 -2.12
C LEU A 35 21.33 7.17 -1.21
N THR A 36 20.14 6.71 -1.63
CA THR A 36 18.90 6.77 -0.82
C THR A 36 19.06 5.95 0.45
N GLU A 37 19.57 4.72 0.36
CA GLU A 37 19.83 3.87 1.54
C GLU A 37 20.86 4.50 2.47
N PHE A 38 21.95 5.05 1.92
CA PHE A 38 22.94 5.75 2.73
C PHE A 38 22.35 6.95 3.48
N TYR A 39 21.51 7.75 2.84
CA TYR A 39 20.80 8.84 3.50
C TYR A 39 19.81 8.33 4.55
N ARG A 40 19.10 7.23 4.30
CA ARG A 40 18.24 6.58 5.30
C ARG A 40 19.04 6.22 6.55
N MET A 41 20.20 5.58 6.41
CA MET A 41 21.10 5.27 7.51
C MET A 41 21.57 6.51 8.27
N ALA A 42 21.86 7.59 7.54
CA ALA A 42 22.28 8.85 8.14
C ALA A 42 21.15 9.54 8.92
N TYR A 43 19.89 9.42 8.50
CA TYR A 43 18.74 9.91 9.25
C TYR A 43 18.42 9.07 10.48
N THR A 44 18.46 7.73 10.37
CA THR A 44 18.11 6.83 11.48
C THR A 44 19.23 6.68 12.50
N GLY A 45 20.48 6.92 12.10
CA GLY A 45 21.65 6.73 12.94
C GLY A 45 21.99 5.26 13.18
N GLU A 46 21.43 4.33 12.40
CA GLU A 46 21.68 2.88 12.53
C GLU A 46 23.17 2.52 12.37
N TYR A 47 23.89 3.28 11.55
CA TYR A 47 25.35 3.20 11.44
C TYR A 47 26.00 4.37 12.16
N ASN A 48 26.67 4.10 13.28
CA ASN A 48 27.37 5.10 14.09
C ASN A 48 28.36 5.97 13.29
N CYS A 49 28.91 5.43 12.19
CA CYS A 49 29.85 6.17 11.35
C CYS A 49 29.21 7.33 10.58
N THR A 50 27.89 7.36 10.41
CA THR A 50 27.19 8.42 9.65
C THR A 50 26.97 9.71 10.44
N ALA A 51 26.90 9.63 11.77
CA ALA A 51 26.56 10.74 12.66
C ALA A 51 27.63 11.85 12.75
N SER A 52 28.85 11.59 12.26
CA SER A 52 30.01 12.49 12.42
C SER A 52 30.20 13.46 11.25
N PHE A 53 29.30 13.47 10.25
CA PHE A 53 29.48 14.17 8.99
C PHE A 53 28.29 15.06 8.64
N ASP A 54 28.54 16.24 8.08
CA ASP A 54 27.49 17.13 7.56
C ASP A 54 27.10 16.71 6.14
N LEU A 55 26.38 15.58 6.03
CA LEU A 55 25.97 14.96 4.77
C LEU A 55 24.76 15.64 4.11
N PHE A 56 24.03 16.45 4.89
CA PHE A 56 22.80 17.13 4.48
C PHE A 56 23.00 18.61 4.17
N SER A 57 24.24 19.11 4.23
CA SER A 57 24.58 20.50 3.95
C SER A 57 24.05 20.97 2.58
N GLU A 58 23.37 22.11 2.56
CA GLU A 58 23.01 22.80 1.31
C GLU A 58 24.23 23.45 0.64
N ASN A 59 25.31 23.68 1.39
CA ASN A 59 26.58 24.12 0.83
C ASN A 59 27.28 22.95 0.11
N GLN A 60 27.45 23.08 -1.20
CA GLN A 60 28.01 22.03 -2.05
C GLN A 60 29.45 21.64 -1.65
N GLU A 61 30.29 22.59 -1.27
CA GLU A 61 31.68 22.32 -0.87
C GLU A 61 31.73 21.54 0.45
N THR A 62 30.94 21.96 1.43
CA THR A 62 30.81 21.28 2.72
C THR A 62 30.30 19.86 2.54
N LYS A 63 29.23 19.69 1.76
CA LYS A 63 28.65 18.37 1.44
C LYS A 63 29.68 17.45 0.78
N VAL A 64 30.39 17.91 -0.24
CA VAL A 64 31.43 17.12 -0.91
C VAL A 64 32.58 16.77 0.02
N ALA A 65 33.02 17.72 0.86
CA ALA A 65 34.04 17.46 1.87
C ALA A 65 33.58 16.41 2.89
N SER A 66 32.31 16.45 3.31
CA SER A 66 31.69 15.44 4.16
C SER A 66 31.66 14.08 3.49
N PHE A 67 31.22 13.97 2.23
CA PHE A 67 31.23 12.70 1.48
C PHE A 67 32.63 12.15 1.23
N LYS A 68 33.65 13.02 1.06
CA LYS A 68 35.06 12.60 0.99
C LYS A 68 35.53 11.99 2.30
N LYS A 69 35.21 12.63 3.44
CA LYS A 69 35.54 12.12 4.77
C LYS A 69 34.76 10.85 5.12
N ALA A 70 33.50 10.77 4.69
CA ALA A 70 32.61 9.64 4.91
C ALA A 70 32.85 8.47 3.97
N LYS A 71 33.84 8.54 3.05
CA LYS A 71 34.06 7.51 2.02
C LYS A 71 34.15 6.09 2.58
N SER A 72 34.87 5.88 3.69
CA SER A 72 34.95 4.56 4.32
C SER A 72 33.59 4.08 4.84
N CYS A 73 32.85 4.95 5.53
CA CYS A 73 31.51 4.68 6.04
C CYS A 73 30.51 4.40 4.91
N PHE A 74 30.55 5.19 3.83
CA PHE A 74 29.69 4.95 2.67
C PHE A 74 30.04 3.61 2.01
N LEU A 75 31.31 3.27 1.84
CA LEU A 75 31.67 1.96 1.28
C LEU A 75 31.26 0.79 2.18
N GLU A 76 31.27 0.96 3.50
CA GLU A 76 30.76 -0.02 4.47
C GLU A 76 29.26 -0.24 4.29
N VAL A 77 28.46 0.84 4.35
CA VAL A 77 27.01 0.78 4.11
C VAL A 77 26.71 0.21 2.71
N ALA A 78 27.46 0.66 1.70
CA ALA A 78 27.22 0.23 0.32
C ALA A 78 27.50 -1.26 0.10
N LYS A 79 28.45 -1.84 0.85
CA LYS A 79 28.76 -3.26 0.76
C LYS A 79 27.61 -4.13 1.27
N GLU A 80 26.95 -3.70 2.34
CA GLU A 80 25.89 -4.47 3.00
C GLU A 80 24.52 -4.21 2.37
N GLU A 81 24.18 -2.93 2.16
CA GLU A 81 22.83 -2.49 1.83
C GLU A 81 22.60 -2.31 0.31
N CYS A 82 23.63 -1.98 -0.46
CA CYS A 82 23.45 -1.59 -1.85
C CYS A 82 23.56 -2.77 -2.85
N PRO A 83 23.06 -2.60 -4.09
CA PRO A 83 23.33 -3.55 -5.17
C PRO A 83 24.84 -3.71 -5.40
N ILE A 84 25.29 -4.95 -5.62
CA ILE A 84 26.72 -5.29 -5.81
C ILE A 84 27.35 -4.47 -6.96
N SER A 85 26.59 -4.20 -8.02
CA SER A 85 27.03 -3.36 -9.14
C SER A 85 27.35 -1.92 -8.72
N GLN A 86 26.50 -1.32 -7.87
CA GLN A 86 26.68 0.03 -7.34
C GLN A 86 27.84 0.07 -6.33
N TYR A 87 27.97 -0.94 -5.46
CA TYR A 87 29.15 -1.08 -4.58
C TYR A 87 30.45 -1.23 -5.37
N LYS A 88 30.48 -2.07 -6.42
CA LYS A 88 31.66 -2.23 -7.27
C LYS A 88 32.03 -0.93 -7.98
N PHE A 89 31.04 -0.18 -8.45
CA PHE A 89 31.26 1.16 -9.00
C PHE A 89 31.82 2.10 -7.93
N LEU A 90 31.18 2.23 -6.77
CA LEU A 90 31.61 3.11 -5.69
C LEU A 90 33.01 2.78 -5.17
N SER A 91 33.35 1.49 -5.02
CA SER A 91 34.66 1.05 -4.56
C SER A 91 35.80 1.33 -5.54
N THR A 92 35.51 1.48 -6.84
CA THR A 92 36.52 1.70 -7.89
C THR A 92 36.49 3.11 -8.49
N LYS A 93 35.34 3.79 -8.43
CA LYS A 93 35.05 5.07 -9.09
C LYS A 93 34.33 6.06 -8.18
N TYR A 94 34.63 6.03 -6.88
CA TYR A 94 34.02 6.94 -5.90
C TYR A 94 34.17 8.42 -6.28
N ASP A 95 35.33 8.81 -6.82
CA ASP A 95 35.59 10.21 -7.14
C ASP A 95 34.71 10.69 -8.31
N SER A 96 34.42 9.82 -9.28
CA SER A 96 33.43 10.10 -10.33
C SER A 96 32.00 10.21 -9.79
N PHE A 97 31.66 9.48 -8.72
CA PHE A 97 30.40 9.69 -8.01
C PHE A 97 30.35 11.10 -7.38
N LEU A 98 31.42 11.53 -6.72
CA LEU A 98 31.51 12.86 -6.11
C LEU A 98 31.43 13.98 -7.15
N GLU A 99 32.01 13.78 -8.33
CA GLU A 99 31.87 14.71 -9.46
C GLU A 99 30.40 14.88 -9.86
N ASN A 100 29.66 13.78 -10.04
CA ASN A 100 28.22 13.84 -10.35
C ASN A 100 27.39 14.49 -9.24
N LEU A 101 27.77 14.33 -7.97
CA LEU A 101 27.09 14.98 -6.85
C LEU A 101 27.35 16.50 -6.81
N SER A 102 28.44 16.99 -7.43
CA SER A 102 28.98 18.34 -7.21
C SER A 102 29.13 19.24 -8.42
N ALA A 103 29.17 18.67 -9.62
CA ALA A 103 29.24 19.43 -10.85
C ALA A 103 27.86 20.05 -11.12
N THR A 104 27.66 21.29 -10.68
CA THR A 104 26.44 22.05 -11.01
C THR A 104 26.30 22.08 -12.53
N PRO A 105 25.22 21.53 -13.09
CA PRO A 105 25.08 21.43 -14.52
C PRO A 105 24.79 22.81 -15.14
N PRO A 106 25.06 23.00 -16.45
CA PRO A 106 24.73 24.25 -17.15
C PRO A 106 23.24 24.61 -17.02
N ALA A 107 22.93 25.91 -17.09
CA ALA A 107 21.54 26.36 -17.10
C ALA A 107 20.74 25.71 -18.25
N GLY A 108 19.54 25.22 -17.95
CA GLY A 108 18.69 24.51 -18.92
C GLY A 108 18.97 23.00 -19.03
N THR A 109 19.87 22.44 -18.23
CA THR A 109 20.07 20.98 -18.14
C THR A 109 18.82 20.31 -17.57
N SER A 110 18.50 19.12 -18.11
CA SER A 110 17.34 18.34 -17.67
C SER A 110 17.41 18.00 -16.18
N CYS A 111 16.27 18.06 -15.49
CA CYS A 111 16.12 17.65 -14.10
C CYS A 111 16.36 16.14 -13.89
N SER A 112 16.43 15.36 -14.96
CA SER A 112 16.82 13.95 -14.93
C SER A 112 18.34 13.73 -14.86
N ASP A 113 19.15 14.80 -14.90
CA ASP A 113 20.60 14.73 -14.75
C ASP A 113 21.01 14.15 -13.38
N LEU A 114 22.15 13.44 -13.34
CA LEU A 114 22.64 12.79 -12.13
C LEU A 114 22.87 13.77 -10.98
N TYR A 115 23.21 15.02 -11.27
CA TYR A 115 23.34 16.06 -10.25
C TYR A 115 22.03 16.26 -9.49
N TYR A 116 20.94 16.58 -10.18
CA TYR A 116 19.62 16.80 -9.56
C TYR A 116 19.11 15.51 -8.92
N LYS A 117 19.27 14.38 -9.60
CA LYS A 117 18.84 13.08 -9.09
C LYS A 117 19.51 12.69 -7.79
N TYR A 118 20.83 12.86 -7.68
CA TYR A 118 21.60 12.48 -6.49
C TYR A 118 21.38 13.45 -5.33
N ASN A 119 21.28 14.75 -5.60
CA ASN A 119 20.99 15.73 -4.56
C ASN A 119 19.59 15.53 -3.97
N SER A 120 18.61 15.15 -4.80
CA SER A 120 17.24 14.87 -4.39
C SER A 120 17.10 13.58 -3.59
N ALA A 121 18.03 12.64 -3.73
CA ALA A 121 17.95 11.33 -3.05
C ALA A 121 17.86 11.46 -1.53
N LYS A 122 18.36 12.56 -0.93
CA LYS A 122 18.25 12.86 0.50
C LYS A 122 16.79 13.06 0.95
N CYS A 123 15.88 13.45 0.06
CA CYS A 123 14.48 13.71 0.40
C CYS A 123 13.60 12.46 0.36
N THR A 124 14.03 11.41 -0.35
CA THR A 124 13.25 10.16 -0.46
C THR A 124 13.00 9.50 0.90
N PRO A 125 13.98 9.33 1.80
CA PRO A 125 13.74 8.74 3.11
C PRO A 125 12.75 9.56 3.96
N LEU A 126 12.81 10.89 3.89
CA LEU A 126 11.87 11.77 4.58
C LEU A 126 10.44 11.58 4.05
N TYR A 127 10.28 11.57 2.73
CA TYR A 127 9.00 11.30 2.07
C TYR A 127 8.39 9.96 2.49
N GLU A 128 9.20 8.90 2.50
CA GLU A 128 8.75 7.57 2.92
C GLU A 128 8.34 7.53 4.39
N GLU A 129 9.09 8.21 5.26
CA GLU A 129 8.79 8.29 6.69
C GLU A 129 7.50 9.07 6.95
N VAL A 130 7.22 10.14 6.19
CA VAL A 130 5.92 10.83 6.23
C VAL A 130 4.81 9.83 5.94
N GLY A 131 4.93 9.07 4.85
CA GLY A 131 3.95 8.06 4.46
C GLY A 131 3.70 7.03 5.57
N LYS A 132 4.78 6.46 6.13
CA LYS A 132 4.70 5.46 7.21
C LYS A 132 4.00 6.00 8.44
N LYS A 133 4.31 7.22 8.87
CA LYS A 133 3.70 7.83 10.06
C LYS A 133 2.28 8.34 9.83
N MET A 134 1.93 8.74 8.60
CA MET A 134 0.58 9.19 8.25
C MET A 134 -0.46 8.07 8.25
N VAL A 135 -0.09 6.87 7.77
CA VAL A 135 -1.02 5.73 7.63
C VAL A 135 -1.80 5.41 8.91
N PRO A 136 -1.16 5.22 10.08
CA PRO A 136 -1.89 4.91 11.31
C PRO A 136 -2.73 6.09 11.82
N LEU A 137 -2.45 7.33 11.40
CA LEU A 137 -3.25 8.50 11.79
C LEU A 137 -4.45 8.72 10.86
N ALA A 138 -4.55 7.98 9.76
CA ALA A 138 -5.68 8.07 8.85
C ALA A 138 -6.98 7.50 9.45
N THR A 139 -6.86 6.54 10.39
CA THR A 139 -7.96 5.73 10.97
C THR A 139 -8.38 6.16 12.37
N LEU A 140 -7.53 6.90 13.09
CA LEU A 140 -7.73 7.19 14.50
C LEU A 140 -8.56 8.47 14.71
N ASP A 141 -9.51 8.39 15.65
CA ASP A 141 -10.11 9.57 16.26
C ASP A 141 -9.02 10.30 17.04
N MET A 142 -8.38 11.27 16.41
CA MET A 142 -7.31 11.98 17.04
C MET A 142 -7.83 13.11 17.93
N LYS A 143 -7.14 13.31 19.05
CA LYS A 143 -7.31 14.51 19.87
C LYS A 143 -6.52 15.66 19.24
N LEU A 144 -7.03 16.87 19.42
CA LEU A 144 -6.26 18.07 19.13
C LEU A 144 -4.93 18.04 19.87
N ASN A 145 -3.86 18.39 19.16
CA ASN A 145 -2.48 18.38 19.63
C ASN A 145 -1.97 17.00 20.08
N ASP A 146 -2.46 15.92 19.46
CA ASP A 146 -1.83 14.60 19.59
C ASP A 146 -0.36 14.68 19.15
N THR A 147 0.55 14.20 20.00
CA THR A 147 2.01 14.30 19.76
C THR A 147 2.43 13.62 18.47
N ARG A 148 1.77 12.52 18.08
CA ARG A 148 2.06 11.79 16.84
C ARG A 148 1.71 12.61 15.61
N MET A 149 0.63 13.39 15.69
CA MET A 149 0.26 14.30 14.62
C MET A 149 1.26 15.45 14.51
N LEU A 150 1.63 16.06 15.63
CA LEU A 150 2.62 17.14 15.63
C LEU A 150 3.97 16.68 15.06
N GLU A 151 4.37 15.44 15.33
CA GLU A 151 5.53 14.82 14.69
C GLU A 151 5.40 14.70 13.17
N VAL A 152 4.23 14.23 12.68
CA VAL A 152 3.96 14.13 11.23
C VAL A 152 3.97 15.50 10.56
N LEU A 153 3.36 16.51 11.19
CA LEU A 153 3.35 17.88 10.66
C LEU A 153 4.77 18.46 10.59
N SER A 154 5.58 18.27 11.63
CA SER A 154 6.99 18.68 11.60
C SER A 154 7.79 17.96 10.52
N LEU A 155 7.51 16.67 10.28
CA LEU A 155 8.16 15.89 9.24
C LEU A 155 7.70 16.32 7.83
N CYS A 156 6.43 16.67 7.68
CA CYS A 156 5.88 17.28 6.47
C CYS A 156 6.64 18.56 6.10
N ASP A 157 6.81 19.48 7.03
CA ASP A 157 7.53 20.74 6.80
C ASP A 157 8.96 20.48 6.31
N LYS A 158 9.69 19.60 7.01
CA LYS A 158 11.06 19.20 6.65
C LYS A 158 11.12 18.55 5.26
N THR A 159 10.14 17.70 4.94
CA THR A 159 10.10 17.01 3.64
C THR A 159 9.79 17.99 2.51
N MET A 160 8.82 18.89 2.71
CA MET A 160 8.47 19.92 1.73
C MET A 160 9.63 20.88 1.48
N GLU A 161 10.34 21.28 2.53
CA GLU A 161 11.56 22.09 2.41
C GLU A 161 12.64 21.35 1.61
N CYS A 162 12.84 20.06 1.87
CA CYS A 162 13.79 19.23 1.14
C CYS A 162 13.46 19.13 -0.37
N LEU A 163 12.17 19.02 -0.71
CA LEU A 163 11.71 18.88 -2.09
C LEU A 163 11.68 20.20 -2.88
N SER A 164 11.62 21.35 -2.21
CA SER A 164 11.46 22.69 -2.79
C SER A 164 12.60 23.16 -3.72
N PRO A 165 13.90 22.94 -3.41
CA PRO A 165 14.99 23.46 -4.24
C PRO A 165 15.29 22.65 -5.50
N GLU A 166 14.71 21.45 -5.66
CA GLU A 166 15.13 20.50 -6.69
C GLU A 166 14.03 20.18 -7.69
N CYS A 167 14.34 20.34 -8.99
CA CYS A 167 13.38 20.10 -10.05
C CYS A 167 13.22 18.62 -10.45
N TYR A 168 13.91 17.70 -9.75
CA TYR A 168 13.89 16.27 -10.04
C TYR A 168 12.51 15.64 -9.81
N TYR A 169 11.82 16.04 -8.74
CA TYR A 169 10.50 15.50 -8.44
C TYR A 169 9.42 16.18 -9.29
N PRO A 170 8.52 15.42 -9.93
CA PRO A 170 7.40 16.00 -10.66
C PRO A 170 6.53 16.88 -9.75
N GLU A 171 6.05 18.00 -10.27
CA GLU A 171 5.19 18.94 -9.55
C GLU A 171 3.94 18.24 -8.99
N GLU A 172 3.40 17.24 -9.72
CA GLU A 172 2.25 16.47 -9.28
C GLU A 172 2.54 15.67 -8.00
N LYS A 173 3.76 15.14 -7.86
CA LYS A 173 4.16 14.38 -6.68
C LYS A 173 4.33 15.30 -5.46
N ILE A 174 4.97 16.45 -5.67
CA ILE A 174 5.13 17.46 -4.62
C ILE A 174 3.75 17.96 -4.18
N LYS A 175 2.86 18.26 -5.13
CA LYS A 175 1.48 18.67 -4.86
C LYS A 175 0.69 17.60 -4.11
N TYR A 176 0.84 16.33 -4.48
CA TYR A 176 0.19 15.23 -3.78
C TYR A 176 0.61 15.15 -2.31
N LEU A 177 1.93 15.22 -2.04
CA LEU A 177 2.42 15.25 -0.66
C LEU A 177 1.89 16.47 0.09
N HIS A 178 1.97 17.66 -0.52
CA HIS A 178 1.47 18.89 0.06
C HIS A 178 0.00 18.77 0.46
N ASP A 179 -0.87 18.32 -0.45
CA ASP A 179 -2.30 18.16 -0.17
C ASP A 179 -2.54 17.11 0.96
N ARG A 180 -1.69 16.09 1.10
CA ARG A 180 -1.76 15.13 2.22
C ARG A 180 -1.26 15.71 3.55
N CYS A 181 -0.23 16.53 3.52
CA CYS A 181 0.25 17.25 4.70
C CYS A 181 -0.81 18.25 5.19
N GLU A 182 -1.46 18.97 4.27
CA GLU A 182 -2.60 19.85 4.57
C GLU A 182 -3.79 19.08 5.13
N GLU A 183 -4.11 17.88 4.61
CA GLU A 183 -5.14 17.02 5.19
C GLU A 183 -4.84 16.64 6.64
N MET A 184 -3.58 16.32 6.96
CA MET A 184 -3.17 16.02 8.33
C MET A 184 -3.24 17.26 9.23
N ALA A 185 -2.85 18.44 8.71
CA ALA A 185 -2.96 19.69 9.44
C ALA A 185 -4.42 20.03 9.75
N LEU A 186 -5.32 19.83 8.77
CA LEU A 186 -6.77 20.02 8.94
C LEU A 186 -7.34 19.13 10.04
N LYS A 187 -6.90 17.87 10.13
CA LYS A 187 -7.33 16.95 11.22
C LYS A 187 -6.95 17.46 12.61
N ASN A 188 -5.94 18.34 12.71
CA ASN A 188 -5.53 18.99 13.95
C ASN A 188 -6.19 20.37 14.16
N THR A 189 -7.41 20.58 13.67
CA THR A 189 -8.16 21.85 13.83
C THR A 189 -9.47 21.66 14.59
N GLU A 190 -9.94 22.72 15.25
CA GLU A 190 -11.25 22.78 15.90
C GLU A 190 -12.40 22.52 14.91
N PHE A 191 -12.20 22.86 13.63
CA PHE A 191 -13.12 22.54 12.54
C PHE A 191 -13.29 21.02 12.39
N ALA A 192 -12.19 20.27 12.25
CA ALA A 192 -12.26 18.82 12.11
C ALA A 192 -12.79 18.14 13.39
N ALA A 193 -12.37 18.63 14.56
CA ALA A 193 -12.91 18.16 15.83
C ALA A 193 -14.43 18.37 15.93
N CYS A 194 -14.94 19.49 15.41
CA CYS A 194 -16.36 19.77 15.35
C CYS A 194 -17.10 18.82 14.41
N LEU A 195 -16.58 18.53 13.22
CA LEU A 195 -17.19 17.54 12.31
C LEU A 195 -17.32 16.16 12.98
N ILE A 196 -16.28 15.72 13.69
CA ILE A 196 -16.31 14.47 14.48
C ILE A 196 -17.37 14.54 15.58
N LYS A 197 -17.47 15.67 16.28
CA LYS A 197 -18.49 15.88 17.33
C LYS A 197 -19.90 15.81 16.74
N ILE A 198 -20.15 16.44 15.60
CA ILE A 198 -21.46 16.45 14.92
C ILE A 198 -21.83 15.04 14.44
N ASP A 199 -20.90 14.30 13.85
CA ASP A 199 -21.11 12.90 13.44
C ASP A 199 -21.49 12.03 14.66
N LYS A 200 -20.75 12.17 15.77
CA LYS A 200 -20.99 11.43 17.02
C LYS A 200 -22.32 11.77 17.69
N LEU A 201 -22.68 13.05 17.75
CA LEU A 201 -23.94 13.49 18.36
C LEU A 201 -25.13 13.18 17.47
N SER A 202 -24.94 13.18 16.15
CA SER A 202 -26.01 13.05 15.16
C SER A 202 -27.25 13.89 15.52
N PRO A 203 -27.09 15.22 15.69
CA PRO A 203 -28.17 16.09 16.13
C PRO A 203 -29.29 16.14 15.09
N ASP A 204 -30.48 16.52 15.53
CA ASP A 204 -31.57 16.79 14.60
C ASP A 204 -31.28 18.09 13.84
N PHE A 205 -31.16 18.00 12.51
CA PHE A 205 -30.92 19.15 11.65
C PHE A 205 -32.21 19.78 11.10
N SER A 206 -33.39 19.31 11.53
CA SER A 206 -34.69 19.85 11.09
C SER A 206 -34.85 21.35 11.40
N GLU A 207 -34.15 21.85 12.41
CA GLU A 207 -34.11 23.27 12.79
C GLU A 207 -33.33 24.16 11.78
N TYR A 208 -32.60 23.55 10.83
CA TYR A 208 -31.79 24.24 9.83
C TYR A 208 -32.43 24.10 8.42
N PRO A 209 -33.50 24.86 8.11
CA PRO A 209 -34.19 24.77 6.82
C PRO A 209 -33.29 25.12 5.63
N CYS A 210 -32.18 25.82 5.87
CA CYS A 210 -31.18 26.13 4.85
C CYS A 210 -30.45 24.92 4.27
N LEU A 211 -30.51 23.74 4.92
CA LEU A 211 -30.00 22.49 4.35
C LEU A 211 -30.87 21.94 3.22
N ASP A 212 -32.14 22.36 3.13
CA ASP A 212 -33.03 21.98 2.02
C ASP A 212 -33.18 20.45 1.89
N GLY A 213 -33.27 19.77 3.04
CA GLY A 213 -33.39 18.30 3.11
C GLY A 213 -32.08 17.52 2.93
N LEU A 214 -30.94 18.20 2.75
CA LEU A 214 -29.63 17.54 2.73
C LEU A 214 -29.25 17.05 4.14
N ASP A 215 -28.80 15.81 4.23
CA ASP A 215 -28.27 15.25 5.47
C ASP A 215 -26.82 15.73 5.70
N PHE A 216 -26.61 16.52 6.76
CA PHE A 216 -25.29 17.04 7.13
C PHE A 216 -24.29 15.92 7.45
N ASN A 217 -24.77 14.77 7.95
CA ASN A 217 -23.95 13.60 8.28
C ASN A 217 -23.86 12.58 7.12
N SER A 218 -24.35 12.97 5.94
CA SER A 218 -24.29 12.13 4.75
C SER A 218 -22.85 11.68 4.49
N GLN A 219 -22.69 10.39 4.17
CA GLN A 219 -21.42 9.79 3.77
C GLN A 219 -21.21 9.87 2.26
N ASP A 220 -22.19 10.42 1.53
CA ASP A 220 -22.09 10.65 0.11
C ASP A 220 -21.24 11.90 -0.16
N GLY A 221 -20.15 11.73 -0.91
CA GLY A 221 -19.20 12.81 -1.18
C GLY A 221 -19.81 13.96 -1.98
N ALA A 222 -20.79 13.70 -2.86
CA ALA A 222 -21.45 14.76 -3.61
C ALA A 222 -22.32 15.63 -2.70
N THR A 223 -23.07 15.00 -1.78
CA THR A 223 -23.84 15.68 -0.74
C THR A 223 -22.95 16.53 0.17
N GLN A 224 -21.82 15.99 0.62
CA GLN A 224 -20.85 16.75 1.42
C GLN A 224 -20.27 17.94 0.67
N ILE A 225 -19.90 17.77 -0.60
CA ILE A 225 -19.43 18.86 -1.45
C ILE A 225 -20.51 19.93 -1.59
N GLU A 226 -21.76 19.55 -1.83
CA GLU A 226 -22.88 20.49 -1.95
C GLU A 226 -23.10 21.29 -0.65
N ILE A 227 -23.06 20.62 0.51
CA ILE A 227 -23.19 21.29 1.81
C ILE A 227 -22.06 22.30 2.02
N LEU A 228 -20.81 21.89 1.77
CA LEU A 228 -19.63 22.73 2.02
C LEU A 228 -19.41 23.83 0.97
N THR A 229 -20.09 23.76 -0.17
CA THR A 229 -19.99 24.77 -1.25
C THR A 229 -21.26 25.62 -1.40
N LEU A 230 -22.40 25.00 -1.68
CA LEU A 230 -23.67 25.69 -1.97
C LEU A 230 -24.43 26.05 -0.71
N LYS A 231 -24.39 25.20 0.33
CA LYS A 231 -25.02 25.48 1.63
C LYS A 231 -24.02 25.97 2.68
N LYS A 232 -22.89 26.53 2.25
CA LYS A 232 -21.74 26.92 3.08
C LYS A 232 -22.10 27.79 4.30
N LYS A 233 -23.00 28.77 4.13
CA LYS A 233 -23.49 29.60 5.25
C LYS A 233 -24.24 28.78 6.30
N CYS A 234 -25.08 27.85 5.84
CA CYS A 234 -25.83 26.94 6.70
C CYS A 234 -24.87 26.03 7.48
N ALA A 235 -23.89 25.45 6.79
CA ALA A 235 -22.86 24.62 7.40
C ALA A 235 -22.05 25.39 8.46
N LYS A 236 -21.72 26.67 8.21
CA LYS A 236 -21.05 27.52 9.19
C LYS A 236 -21.90 27.71 10.44
N THR A 237 -23.18 28.10 10.29
CA THR A 237 -24.11 28.29 11.41
C THR A 237 -24.27 27.02 12.23
N ILE A 238 -24.47 25.87 11.59
CA ILE A 238 -24.57 24.56 12.27
C ILE A 238 -23.32 24.27 13.11
N MET A 239 -22.12 24.47 12.53
CA MET A 239 -20.87 24.23 13.26
C MET A 239 -20.67 25.21 14.42
N GLU A 240 -21.03 26.48 14.24
CA GLU A 240 -20.96 27.50 15.27
C GLU A 240 -21.95 27.23 16.43
N ASP A 241 -23.19 26.86 16.13
CA ASP A 241 -24.22 26.55 17.12
C ASP A 241 -23.86 25.30 17.96
N ILE A 242 -23.29 24.28 17.33
CA ILE A 242 -22.99 23.00 17.99
C ILE A 242 -21.62 23.03 18.70
N CYS A 243 -20.63 23.72 18.13
CA CYS A 243 -19.24 23.64 18.56
C CYS A 243 -18.64 24.97 19.04
N GLY A 244 -19.30 26.10 18.79
CA GLY A 244 -18.85 27.45 19.12
C GLY A 244 -17.99 28.10 18.04
N GLU A 245 -17.69 29.39 18.22
CA GLU A 245 -17.01 30.25 17.23
C GLU A 245 -15.65 29.69 16.77
N ARG A 246 -14.87 29.05 17.66
CA ARG A 246 -13.55 28.48 17.33
C ARG A 246 -13.61 27.39 16.25
N ALA A 247 -14.73 26.67 16.12
CA ALA A 247 -14.87 25.63 15.09
C ALA A 247 -15.02 26.20 13.68
N VAL A 248 -15.37 27.50 13.57
CA VAL A 248 -15.55 28.20 12.31
C VAL A 248 -14.45 29.25 12.05
N ASP A 249 -13.39 29.23 12.85
CA ASP A 249 -12.13 29.92 12.53
C ASP A 249 -11.54 29.34 11.25
N ASN A 250 -11.17 30.20 10.31
CA ASN A 250 -10.68 29.81 8.97
C ASN A 250 -11.64 28.86 8.22
N PHE A 251 -12.95 28.92 8.49
CA PHE A 251 -13.96 28.06 7.88
C PHE A 251 -13.85 28.01 6.35
N ASP A 252 -13.63 29.16 5.70
CA ASP A 252 -13.52 29.22 4.25
C ASP A 252 -12.36 28.40 3.69
N TYR A 253 -11.22 28.43 4.36
CA TYR A 253 -10.04 27.65 4.02
C TYR A 253 -10.29 26.15 4.27
N ASN A 254 -10.74 25.81 5.47
CA ASN A 254 -10.95 24.43 5.90
C ASN A 254 -12.00 23.71 5.02
N THR A 255 -13.08 24.39 4.66
CA THR A 255 -14.10 23.85 3.75
C THR A 255 -13.57 23.68 2.33
N ALA A 256 -12.81 24.66 1.80
CA ALA A 256 -12.21 24.54 0.48
C ALA A 256 -11.19 23.39 0.40
N LEU A 257 -10.38 23.20 1.45
CA LEU A 257 -9.44 22.09 1.57
C LEU A 257 -10.18 20.75 1.66
N THR A 258 -11.22 20.66 2.49
CA THR A 258 -12.07 19.46 2.61
C THR A 258 -12.68 19.07 1.26
N VAL A 259 -13.24 20.03 0.52
CA VAL A 259 -13.79 19.82 -0.83
C VAL A 259 -12.69 19.35 -1.79
N ARG A 260 -11.50 19.97 -1.76
CA ARG A 260 -10.37 19.54 -2.59
C ARG A 260 -10.00 18.08 -2.31
N ILE A 261 -9.92 17.67 -1.05
CA ILE A 261 -9.61 16.29 -0.65
C ILE A 261 -10.70 15.31 -1.12
N LEU A 262 -11.98 15.67 -0.97
CA LEU A 262 -13.11 14.85 -1.45
C LEU A 262 -13.07 14.66 -2.98
N VAL A 263 -12.80 15.73 -3.73
CA VAL A 263 -12.64 15.69 -5.18
C VAL A 263 -11.42 14.86 -5.57
N MET A 264 -10.26 15.09 -4.95
CA MET A 264 -9.05 14.31 -5.20
C MET A 264 -9.29 12.82 -4.96
N ASN A 265 -9.92 12.45 -3.84
CA ASN A 265 -10.26 11.06 -3.54
C ASN A 265 -11.26 10.46 -4.55
N SER A 266 -12.19 11.27 -5.09
CA SER A 266 -13.10 10.82 -6.15
C SER A 266 -12.39 10.60 -7.50
N GLN A 267 -11.42 11.46 -7.83
CA GLN A 267 -10.60 11.36 -9.03
C GLN A 267 -9.62 10.19 -8.91
N LEU A 268 -8.95 10.02 -7.77
CA LEU A 268 -8.15 8.84 -7.46
C LEU A 268 -8.98 7.56 -7.55
N ARG A 269 -10.23 7.54 -7.07
CA ARG A 269 -11.11 6.39 -7.27
C ARG A 269 -11.34 6.08 -8.75
N LYS A 270 -11.59 7.09 -9.60
CA LYS A 270 -11.75 6.89 -11.05
C LYS A 270 -10.44 6.44 -11.72
N VAL A 271 -9.34 7.12 -11.44
CA VAL A 271 -8.01 6.81 -11.98
C VAL A 271 -7.51 5.45 -11.49
N VAL A 272 -7.78 5.05 -10.25
CA VAL A 272 -7.48 3.71 -9.73
C VAL A 272 -8.42 2.69 -10.36
N PHE A 273 -9.69 2.99 -10.62
CA PHE A 273 -10.57 2.10 -11.39
C PHE A 273 -10.07 1.91 -12.84
N ASP A 274 -9.64 2.99 -13.50
CA ASP A 274 -9.18 2.99 -14.89
C ASP A 274 -7.76 2.42 -15.03
N ASN A 275 -6.87 2.74 -14.09
CA ASN A 275 -5.50 2.21 -14.02
C ASN A 275 -5.42 0.88 -13.27
N MET A 276 -6.41 0.39 -12.53
CA MET A 276 -6.42 -1.00 -12.04
C MET A 276 -6.43 -1.98 -13.21
N ILE A 277 -6.98 -1.58 -14.35
CA ILE A 277 -6.94 -2.33 -15.60
C ILE A 277 -5.50 -2.41 -16.15
N LEU A 278 -4.61 -1.45 -15.81
CA LEU A 278 -3.21 -1.40 -16.26
C LEU A 278 -2.16 -1.76 -15.19
N LEU A 279 -2.28 -1.34 -13.93
CA LEU A 279 -1.36 -1.59 -12.80
C LEU A 279 -1.49 -3.00 -12.20
N SER A 280 -2.58 -3.71 -12.48
CA SER A 280 -2.63 -5.16 -12.19
C SER A 280 -1.57 -5.95 -12.97
N LEU A 281 -0.99 -5.37 -14.03
CA LEU A 281 0.15 -5.92 -14.76
C LEU A 281 1.51 -5.52 -14.17
N VAL A 282 1.59 -4.67 -13.14
CA VAL A 282 2.89 -4.08 -12.70
C VAL A 282 3.14 -4.11 -11.18
N LEU A 283 2.12 -4.13 -10.31
CA LEU A 283 2.35 -4.01 -8.84
C LEU A 283 2.49 -5.32 -8.03
N PHE A 284 2.39 -6.51 -8.63
CA PHE A 284 2.78 -7.77 -7.97
C PHE A 284 4.28 -8.11 -8.17
N PHE A 285 5.06 -7.21 -8.80
CA PHE A 285 6.42 -7.47 -9.34
C PHE A 285 7.62 -7.16 -8.43
N THR A 286 7.53 -7.28 -7.10
CA THR A 286 8.76 -7.47 -6.31
C THR A 286 8.56 -8.48 -5.19
N PRO A 287 8.99 -9.75 -5.34
CA PRO A 287 9.25 -10.57 -4.17
C PRO A 287 10.33 -9.87 -3.32
N VAL A 288 10.06 -9.66 -2.03
CA VAL A 288 11.14 -9.39 -1.07
C VAL A 288 11.90 -10.71 -0.91
N ILE A 289 12.95 -10.88 -1.71
CA ILE A 289 13.91 -11.99 -1.57
C ILE A 289 14.69 -11.74 -0.27
N SER A 290 14.24 -12.32 0.83
CA SER A 290 15.03 -12.37 2.08
C SER A 290 15.93 -13.61 2.07
N SER A 291 17.24 -13.37 1.86
CA SER A 291 18.44 -14.26 1.97
C SER A 291 18.89 -15.04 0.71
N PRO A 292 20.08 -15.67 0.70
CA PRO A 292 21.41 -15.08 0.50
C PRO A 292 21.97 -15.40 -0.91
N PHE A 293 21.18 -15.18 -1.96
CA PHE A 293 21.68 -15.21 -3.34
C PHE A 293 21.24 -13.94 -4.08
N LYS A 294 21.86 -12.80 -3.72
CA LYS A 294 21.78 -11.53 -4.45
C LYS A 294 22.45 -11.69 -5.83
N ARG A 295 21.74 -12.20 -6.85
CA ARG A 295 22.11 -12.03 -8.27
C ARG A 295 21.42 -10.78 -8.83
N ASN A 296 22.11 -10.10 -9.76
CA ASN A 296 21.73 -8.84 -10.40
C ASN A 296 20.24 -8.79 -10.79
N ALA A 297 19.56 -7.66 -10.57
CA ALA A 297 18.15 -7.48 -10.94
C ALA A 297 17.83 -7.71 -12.43
N GLU A 298 18.81 -7.51 -13.34
CA GLU A 298 18.67 -7.85 -14.77
C GLU A 298 18.77 -9.36 -15.08
N ARG A 299 19.39 -10.14 -14.18
CA ARG A 299 19.50 -11.61 -14.28
C ARG A 299 18.53 -12.35 -13.37
N ASP A 300 17.74 -11.62 -12.59
CA ASP A 300 16.67 -12.23 -11.80
C ASP A 300 15.59 -12.72 -12.77
N VAL A 301 15.41 -14.04 -12.82
CA VAL A 301 14.42 -14.70 -13.67
C VAL A 301 13.05 -14.77 -13.00
N ALA A 302 12.91 -14.42 -11.72
CA ALA A 302 11.64 -14.48 -11.01
C ALA A 302 10.53 -13.65 -11.69
N PRO A 303 10.74 -12.39 -12.12
CA PRO A 303 9.73 -11.63 -12.86
C PRO A 303 9.31 -12.32 -14.17
N CYS A 304 10.28 -12.89 -14.89
CA CYS A 304 10.03 -13.63 -16.13
C CYS A 304 9.21 -14.91 -15.89
N LEU A 305 9.51 -15.65 -14.82
CA LEU A 305 8.77 -16.84 -14.44
C LEU A 305 7.34 -16.54 -14.00
N LEU A 306 7.14 -15.42 -13.32
CA LEU A 306 5.81 -14.95 -12.95
C LEU A 306 4.95 -14.71 -14.20
N GLU A 307 5.47 -13.97 -15.19
CA GLU A 307 4.80 -13.75 -16.47
C GLU A 307 4.50 -15.07 -17.20
N PHE A 308 5.46 -15.98 -17.23
CA PHE A 308 5.27 -17.30 -17.80
C PHE A 308 4.15 -18.07 -17.09
N TYR A 309 4.15 -18.13 -15.76
CA TYR A 309 3.12 -18.82 -14.99
C TYR A 309 1.74 -18.21 -15.17
N SER A 310 1.65 -16.88 -15.25
CA SER A 310 0.40 -16.20 -15.60
C SER A 310 -0.07 -16.62 -16.98
N ALA A 311 0.82 -16.63 -17.97
CA ALA A 311 0.48 -17.02 -19.33
C ALA A 311 0.01 -18.48 -19.43
N VAL A 312 0.61 -19.39 -18.66
CA VAL A 312 0.18 -20.79 -18.58
C VAL A 312 -1.20 -20.89 -17.90
N TYR A 313 -1.39 -20.21 -16.76
CA TYR A 313 -2.64 -20.22 -15.99
C TYR A 313 -3.82 -19.69 -16.82
N HIS A 314 -3.62 -18.57 -17.53
CA HIS A 314 -4.62 -17.95 -18.39
C HIS A 314 -4.72 -18.60 -19.77
N LYS A 315 -3.87 -19.60 -20.08
CA LYS A 315 -3.82 -20.29 -21.36
C LYS A 315 -3.56 -19.36 -22.54
N SER A 316 -2.72 -18.34 -22.32
CA SER A 316 -2.41 -17.26 -23.27
C SER A 316 -1.60 -17.75 -24.48
N PHE A 317 -0.94 -18.91 -24.39
CA PHE A 317 -0.22 -19.54 -25.49
C PHE A 317 -0.71 -20.96 -25.72
N ASN A 318 -1.10 -21.28 -26.96
CA ASN A 318 -1.70 -22.59 -27.26
C ASN A 318 -0.77 -23.77 -26.90
N CYS A 319 0.55 -23.63 -27.11
CA CYS A 319 1.49 -24.71 -26.82
C CYS A 319 1.61 -25.02 -25.33
N THR A 320 1.30 -24.06 -24.44
CA THR A 320 1.44 -24.29 -22.99
C THR A 320 0.35 -25.20 -22.43
N ASN A 321 -0.74 -25.39 -23.17
CA ASN A 321 -1.87 -26.23 -22.75
C ASN A 321 -1.57 -27.74 -22.80
N GLU A 322 -0.52 -28.13 -23.52
CA GLU A 322 -0.13 -29.54 -23.69
C GLU A 322 0.77 -30.05 -22.54
N PHE A 323 1.24 -29.15 -21.67
CA PHE A 323 2.21 -29.47 -20.62
C PHE A 323 1.76 -28.91 -19.28
N ASP A 324 1.87 -29.73 -18.23
CA ASP A 324 1.50 -29.33 -16.86
C ASP A 324 2.66 -28.61 -16.15
N TYR A 325 3.01 -27.40 -16.61
CA TYR A 325 4.10 -26.60 -16.02
C TYR A 325 3.80 -26.13 -14.58
N LEU A 326 2.52 -26.02 -14.22
CA LEU A 326 2.08 -25.54 -12.90
C LEU A 326 1.88 -26.68 -11.89
N SER A 327 2.14 -27.93 -12.27
CA SER A 327 1.98 -29.09 -11.39
C SER A 327 2.74 -28.92 -10.07
N ASN A 328 2.12 -29.37 -8.97
CA ASN A 328 2.78 -29.50 -7.67
C ASN A 328 3.50 -30.85 -7.52
N ASN A 329 3.32 -31.77 -8.45
CA ASN A 329 4.06 -33.03 -8.50
C ASN A 329 5.38 -32.82 -9.25
N SER A 330 6.51 -33.04 -8.57
CA SER A 330 7.85 -32.81 -9.14
C SER A 330 8.13 -33.63 -10.40
N ILE A 331 7.65 -34.87 -10.48
CA ILE A 331 7.85 -35.75 -11.63
C ILE A 331 7.04 -35.24 -12.84
N THR A 332 5.78 -34.90 -12.62
CA THR A 332 4.91 -34.32 -13.65
C THR A 332 5.47 -32.99 -14.15
N GLN A 333 5.90 -32.13 -13.24
CA GLN A 333 6.51 -30.84 -13.57
C GLN A 333 7.82 -31.02 -14.35
N LYS A 334 8.72 -31.91 -13.90
CA LYS A 334 9.98 -32.20 -14.62
C LYS A 334 9.71 -32.71 -16.02
N THR A 335 8.70 -33.57 -16.18
CA THR A 335 8.26 -34.07 -17.49
C THR A 335 7.73 -32.95 -18.37
N ALA A 336 6.90 -32.05 -17.83
CA ALA A 336 6.36 -30.89 -18.55
C ALA A 336 7.46 -29.94 -19.04
N TYR A 337 8.44 -29.61 -18.19
CA TYR A 337 9.57 -28.76 -18.57
C TYR A 337 10.55 -29.45 -19.52
N THR A 338 10.71 -30.76 -19.44
CA THR A 338 11.60 -31.50 -20.35
C THR A 338 10.98 -31.64 -21.74
N ALA A 339 9.75 -32.15 -21.82
CA ALA A 339 9.04 -32.34 -23.08
C ALA A 339 8.63 -31.01 -23.73
N GLY A 340 8.27 -30.02 -22.89
CA GLY A 340 7.83 -28.70 -23.31
C GLY A 340 8.95 -27.66 -23.42
N LYS A 341 10.24 -28.03 -23.44
CA LYS A 341 11.38 -27.09 -23.45
C LYS A 341 11.27 -26.03 -24.55
N SER A 342 10.90 -26.44 -25.76
CA SER A 342 10.74 -25.53 -26.90
C SER A 342 9.59 -24.54 -26.70
N CYS A 343 8.46 -24.99 -26.14
CA CYS A 343 7.32 -24.13 -25.83
C CYS A 343 7.66 -23.15 -24.70
N PHE A 344 8.34 -23.60 -23.64
CA PHE A 344 8.79 -22.72 -22.56
C PHE A 344 9.71 -21.61 -23.10
N LEU A 345 10.82 -21.98 -23.77
CA LEU A 345 11.79 -21.01 -24.28
C LEU A 345 11.17 -20.07 -25.32
N GLY A 346 10.28 -20.58 -26.17
CA GLY A 346 9.53 -19.77 -27.13
C GLY A 346 8.54 -18.81 -26.49
N THR A 347 8.04 -19.13 -25.29
CA THR A 347 7.11 -18.28 -24.54
C THR A 347 7.88 -17.21 -23.75
N VAL A 348 8.92 -17.56 -23.00
CA VAL A 348 9.72 -16.58 -22.25
C VAL A 348 10.43 -15.59 -23.18
N LYS A 349 10.81 -16.00 -24.40
CA LYS A 349 11.35 -15.07 -25.42
C LYS A 349 10.39 -13.95 -25.80
N LYS A 350 9.08 -14.14 -25.64
CA LYS A 350 8.05 -13.14 -25.93
C LYS A 350 7.68 -12.29 -24.71
N LEU A 351 7.90 -12.82 -23.51
CA LEU A 351 7.44 -12.20 -22.26
C LEU A 351 8.57 -11.53 -21.47
N CYS A 352 9.82 -11.93 -21.69
CA CYS A 352 10.94 -11.58 -20.82
C CYS A 352 12.00 -10.76 -21.56
N THR A 353 12.90 -10.14 -20.80
CA THR A 353 14.06 -9.43 -21.37
C THR A 353 15.06 -10.40 -22.00
N GLU A 354 15.83 -9.93 -22.98
CA GLU A 354 16.86 -10.74 -23.65
C GLU A 354 17.86 -11.36 -22.66
N VAL A 355 18.27 -10.59 -21.65
CA VAL A 355 19.19 -11.04 -20.59
C VAL A 355 18.62 -12.21 -19.77
N GLN A 356 17.33 -12.17 -19.42
CA GLN A 356 16.66 -13.25 -18.69
C GLN A 356 16.47 -14.49 -19.55
N VAL A 357 16.17 -14.30 -20.84
CA VAL A 357 16.02 -15.39 -21.81
C VAL A 357 17.34 -16.11 -22.00
N ASP A 358 18.44 -15.36 -22.11
CA ASP A 358 19.78 -15.93 -22.27
C ASP A 358 20.20 -16.73 -21.02
N GLU A 359 19.96 -16.21 -19.81
CA GLU A 359 20.26 -16.93 -18.56
C GLU A 359 19.43 -18.22 -18.42
N LEU A 360 18.12 -18.17 -18.71
CA LEU A 360 17.25 -19.35 -18.69
C LEU A 360 17.62 -20.38 -19.76
N ALA A 361 18.09 -19.93 -20.92
CA ALA A 361 18.49 -20.81 -22.01
C ALA A 361 19.85 -21.47 -21.74
N SER A 362 20.83 -20.73 -21.21
CA SER A 362 22.18 -21.25 -20.95
C SER A 362 22.21 -22.27 -19.82
N GLU A 363 21.38 -22.07 -18.78
CA GLU A 363 21.34 -22.90 -17.58
C GLU A 363 20.03 -23.71 -17.47
N TYR A 364 19.38 -24.01 -18.62
CA TYR A 364 18.02 -24.57 -18.63
C TYR A 364 17.88 -25.85 -17.81
N ASP A 365 18.81 -26.80 -17.96
CA ASP A 365 18.69 -28.10 -17.31
C ASP A 365 18.86 -27.96 -15.79
N TYR A 366 19.79 -27.11 -15.33
CA TYR A 366 19.94 -26.73 -13.93
C TYR A 366 18.71 -25.99 -13.40
N PHE A 367 18.12 -25.10 -14.20
CA PHE A 367 16.89 -24.41 -13.85
C PHE A 367 15.72 -25.38 -13.62
N VAL A 368 15.58 -26.40 -14.46
CA VAL A 368 14.55 -27.44 -14.29
C VAL A 368 14.80 -28.27 -13.04
N GLU A 369 16.05 -28.59 -12.71
CA GLU A 369 16.42 -29.24 -11.44
C GLU A 369 16.00 -28.37 -10.25
N VAL A 370 16.33 -27.08 -10.24
CA VAL A 370 15.93 -26.13 -9.19
C VAL A 370 14.42 -26.07 -9.00
N LEU A 371 13.63 -26.20 -10.07
CA LEU A 371 12.17 -26.21 -9.96
C LEU A 371 11.57 -27.52 -9.43
N THR A 372 12.28 -28.64 -9.57
CA THR A 372 11.68 -29.98 -9.43
C THR A 372 12.31 -30.82 -8.34
N GLU A 373 13.53 -30.50 -7.93
CA GLU A 373 14.26 -31.23 -6.89
C GLU A 373 14.08 -30.51 -5.56
N LYS A 374 13.23 -31.10 -4.71
CA LYS A 374 12.94 -30.55 -3.40
C LYS A 374 14.20 -30.66 -2.52
N PRO A 375 14.68 -29.56 -1.93
CA PRO A 375 15.83 -29.59 -1.01
C PRO A 375 15.50 -30.36 0.28
N SER A 376 16.53 -30.75 1.04
CA SER A 376 16.35 -31.43 2.33
C SER A 376 15.55 -30.55 3.32
N GLU A 377 14.86 -31.17 4.28
CA GLU A 377 13.95 -30.47 5.21
C GLU A 377 14.62 -29.39 6.08
N GLU A 378 15.96 -29.31 6.08
CA GLU A 378 16.74 -28.28 6.79
C GLU A 378 16.84 -26.95 6.02
N GLU A 379 16.56 -26.92 4.71
CA GLU A 379 16.51 -25.68 3.94
C GLU A 379 15.11 -25.04 4.02
N GLY A 380 15.02 -23.88 4.69
CA GLY A 380 13.77 -23.12 4.80
C GLY A 380 13.28 -22.49 3.49
N CYS A 381 12.24 -21.66 3.57
CA CYS A 381 11.60 -20.99 2.43
C CYS A 381 12.49 -20.00 1.64
N SER A 382 13.76 -19.86 2.02
CA SER A 382 14.80 -19.13 1.30
C SER A 382 15.39 -19.89 0.12
N SER A 383 15.15 -21.21 0.00
CA SER A 383 15.68 -22.00 -1.11
C SER A 383 15.02 -21.59 -2.44
N PRO A 384 15.77 -21.48 -3.56
CA PRO A 384 15.24 -21.11 -4.88
C PRO A 384 14.09 -22.01 -5.35
N TYR A 385 14.12 -23.30 -4.99
CA TYR A 385 13.01 -24.24 -5.24
C TYR A 385 11.68 -23.69 -4.71
N TYR A 386 11.67 -23.27 -3.44
CA TYR A 386 10.47 -22.78 -2.77
C TYR A 386 10.03 -21.41 -3.29
N GLN A 387 10.99 -20.54 -3.61
CA GLN A 387 10.70 -19.20 -4.13
C GLN A 387 10.06 -19.26 -5.52
N TYR A 388 10.65 -20.00 -6.46
CA TYR A 388 10.11 -20.11 -7.81
C TYR A 388 8.83 -20.92 -7.90
N ASN A 389 8.68 -21.98 -7.10
CA ASN A 389 7.42 -22.71 -7.03
C ASN A 389 6.32 -21.88 -6.36
N GLY A 390 6.66 -20.99 -5.43
CA GLY A 390 5.73 -20.02 -4.88
C GLY A 390 5.08 -19.16 -5.96
N LEU A 391 5.86 -18.63 -6.91
CA LEU A 391 5.35 -17.75 -7.98
C LEU A 391 4.16 -18.32 -8.77
N LYS A 392 3.98 -19.65 -8.83
CA LYS A 392 2.81 -20.29 -9.46
C LYS A 392 1.47 -19.84 -8.88
N CYS A 393 1.45 -19.45 -7.61
CA CYS A 393 0.22 -19.01 -6.93
C CYS A 393 -0.13 -17.55 -7.21
N GLN A 394 0.82 -16.75 -7.68
CA GLN A 394 0.60 -15.33 -7.94
C GLN A 394 -0.52 -15.06 -8.95
N PRO A 395 -0.59 -15.72 -10.14
CA PRO A 395 -1.68 -15.46 -11.07
C PRO A 395 -3.06 -15.75 -10.47
N ILE A 396 -3.18 -16.76 -9.62
CA ILE A 396 -4.43 -17.09 -8.90
C ILE A 396 -4.80 -15.96 -7.92
N LEU A 397 -3.82 -15.45 -7.16
CA LEU A 397 -4.01 -14.36 -6.20
C LEU A 397 -4.36 -13.03 -6.89
N ILE A 398 -3.74 -12.75 -8.04
CA ILE A 398 -4.04 -11.59 -8.89
C ILE A 398 -5.50 -11.66 -9.36
N ASP A 399 -5.89 -12.80 -9.93
CA ASP A 399 -7.23 -13.05 -10.44
C ASP A 399 -8.31 -12.97 -9.35
N MET A 400 -7.98 -13.42 -8.13
CA MET A 400 -8.84 -13.30 -6.95
C MET A 400 -9.00 -11.84 -6.55
N THR A 401 -7.90 -11.10 -6.47
CA THR A 401 -7.91 -9.66 -6.11
C THR A 401 -8.72 -8.84 -7.10
N GLN A 402 -8.53 -9.08 -8.40
CA GLN A 402 -9.33 -8.45 -9.45
C GLN A 402 -10.81 -8.83 -9.37
N GLY A 403 -11.12 -10.12 -9.19
CA GLY A 403 -12.51 -10.56 -9.09
C GLY A 403 -13.24 -9.98 -7.87
N VAL A 404 -12.54 -9.81 -6.75
CA VAL A 404 -13.08 -9.15 -5.54
C VAL A 404 -13.35 -7.66 -5.80
N SER A 405 -12.48 -6.99 -6.57
CA SER A 405 -12.68 -5.59 -6.96
C SER A 405 -13.85 -5.40 -7.93
N GLN A 406 -14.17 -6.42 -8.73
CA GLN A 406 -15.21 -6.39 -9.76
C GLN A 406 -16.55 -6.98 -9.29
N ILE A 407 -16.68 -7.41 -8.03
CA ILE A 407 -17.89 -8.06 -7.47
C ILE A 407 -18.31 -9.28 -8.32
N LEU A 408 -17.35 -9.99 -8.90
CA LEU A 408 -17.60 -11.24 -9.62
C LEU A 408 -17.68 -12.42 -8.63
N ASN A 409 -18.33 -13.52 -9.05
CA ASN A 409 -18.30 -14.76 -8.26
C ASN A 409 -16.87 -15.33 -8.24
N VAL A 410 -16.14 -15.05 -7.16
CA VAL A 410 -14.73 -15.42 -6.95
C VAL A 410 -14.53 -16.73 -6.20
N THR A 411 -15.60 -17.49 -5.93
CA THR A 411 -15.56 -18.67 -5.07
C THR A 411 -14.54 -19.72 -5.51
N THR A 412 -14.43 -19.99 -6.81
CA THR A 412 -13.43 -20.92 -7.37
C THR A 412 -12.00 -20.42 -7.15
N LYS A 413 -11.76 -19.12 -7.41
CA LYS A 413 -10.44 -18.48 -7.25
C LYS A 413 -9.98 -18.41 -5.79
N MET A 414 -10.92 -18.34 -4.85
CA MET A 414 -10.65 -18.36 -3.41
C MET A 414 -10.26 -19.75 -2.89
N ASN A 415 -10.84 -20.81 -3.45
CA ASN A 415 -10.44 -22.17 -3.12
C ASN A 415 -9.03 -22.45 -3.68
N ASP A 416 -8.78 -22.06 -4.92
CA ASP A 416 -7.49 -22.19 -5.57
C ASP A 416 -6.40 -21.43 -4.80
N SER A 417 -6.67 -20.21 -4.33
CA SER A 417 -5.72 -19.41 -3.55
C SER A 417 -5.41 -20.03 -2.19
N THR A 418 -6.41 -20.56 -1.48
CA THR A 418 -6.25 -21.25 -0.18
C THR A 418 -5.41 -22.53 -0.31
N THR A 419 -5.64 -23.32 -1.35
CA THR A 419 -4.82 -24.51 -1.65
C THR A 419 -3.40 -24.11 -2.03
N CYS A 420 -3.23 -23.00 -2.76
CA CYS A 420 -1.92 -22.58 -3.21
C CYS A 420 -1.04 -22.07 -2.04
N ILE A 421 -1.56 -21.19 -1.17
CA ILE A 421 -0.81 -20.65 -0.02
C ILE A 421 -0.47 -21.69 1.05
N SER A 422 -1.26 -22.76 1.17
CA SER A 422 -1.00 -23.85 2.13
C SER A 422 0.11 -24.78 1.67
N SER A 423 0.30 -24.92 0.36
CA SER A 423 1.35 -25.77 -0.25
C SER A 423 2.66 -25.03 -0.54
N ALA A 424 2.63 -23.70 -0.65
CA ALA A 424 3.78 -22.90 -1.01
C ALA A 424 4.44 -22.19 0.19
N CYS A 425 5.75 -21.96 0.05
CA CYS A 425 6.60 -21.23 0.98
C CYS A 425 6.42 -19.72 0.83
N PHE A 426 5.17 -19.27 0.94
CA PHE A 426 4.83 -17.85 0.97
C PHE A 426 5.15 -17.24 2.33
N THR A 427 6.12 -16.34 2.33
CA THR A 427 5.98 -14.96 2.82
C THR A 427 5.18 -14.80 4.12
N THR A 428 5.79 -15.20 5.25
CA THR A 428 5.30 -15.05 6.64
C THR A 428 3.92 -15.65 6.96
N ASP A 429 3.75 -16.20 8.17
CA ASP A 429 2.43 -16.62 8.66
C ASP A 429 1.40 -15.47 8.62
N PHE A 430 1.88 -14.23 8.73
CA PHE A 430 1.07 -13.02 8.62
C PHE A 430 0.35 -12.89 7.26
N GLU A 431 1.03 -13.06 6.12
CA GLU A 431 0.37 -12.85 4.83
C GLU A 431 -0.58 -14.00 4.49
N LYS A 432 -0.26 -15.23 4.92
CA LYS A 432 -1.19 -16.38 4.84
C LYS A 432 -2.47 -16.10 5.62
N ILE A 433 -2.36 -15.53 6.82
CA ILE A 433 -3.50 -15.09 7.63
C ILE A 433 -4.27 -13.97 6.91
N GLN A 434 -3.59 -12.99 6.31
CA GLN A 434 -4.25 -11.89 5.57
C GLN A 434 -5.05 -12.38 4.35
N ILE A 435 -4.50 -13.30 3.56
CA ILE A 435 -5.18 -13.87 2.38
C ILE A 435 -6.39 -14.72 2.82
N THR A 436 -6.21 -15.53 3.86
CA THR A 436 -7.29 -16.35 4.43
C THR A 436 -8.41 -15.46 4.97
N ASN A 437 -8.08 -14.43 5.75
CA ASN A 437 -9.04 -13.48 6.27
C ASN A 437 -9.77 -12.73 5.14
N SER A 438 -9.05 -12.33 4.09
CA SER A 438 -9.64 -11.67 2.92
C SER A 438 -10.67 -12.56 2.22
N CYS A 439 -10.37 -13.85 2.09
CA CYS A 439 -11.32 -14.83 1.55
C CYS A 439 -12.57 -14.95 2.45
N GLU A 440 -12.38 -15.06 3.76
CA GLU A 440 -13.49 -15.13 4.70
C GLU A 440 -14.34 -13.84 4.71
N PHE A 441 -13.72 -12.67 4.51
CA PHE A 441 -14.45 -11.40 4.36
C PHE A 441 -15.32 -11.36 3.11
N VAL A 442 -14.87 -11.93 2.01
CA VAL A 442 -15.67 -12.01 0.77
C VAL A 442 -16.86 -12.94 0.96
N LYS A 443 -16.65 -14.12 1.59
CA LYS A 443 -17.76 -15.02 1.96
C LYS A 443 -18.78 -14.30 2.85
N MET A 444 -18.28 -13.59 3.87
CA MET A 444 -19.12 -12.80 4.78
C MET A 444 -19.93 -11.74 4.03
N LYS A 445 -19.32 -10.98 3.12
CA LYS A 445 -20.02 -9.93 2.36
C LYS A 445 -21.17 -10.44 1.51
N ASN A 446 -21.04 -11.66 0.99
CA ASN A 446 -22.07 -12.32 0.17
C ASN A 446 -23.06 -13.14 1.00
N SER A 447 -23.05 -13.02 2.32
CA SER A 447 -23.93 -13.77 3.21
C SER A 447 -25.11 -12.95 3.72
N GLU A 448 -26.14 -13.66 4.20
CA GLU A 448 -27.30 -13.09 4.89
C GLU A 448 -26.94 -12.27 6.13
N PHE A 449 -25.77 -12.55 6.75
CA PHE A 449 -25.24 -11.74 7.84
C PHE A 449 -24.99 -10.28 7.40
N THR A 450 -24.29 -10.08 6.28
CA THR A 450 -23.98 -8.73 5.78
C THR A 450 -25.23 -8.04 5.23
N ALA A 451 -26.12 -8.78 4.57
CA ALA A 451 -27.41 -8.26 4.14
C ALA A 451 -28.22 -7.73 5.35
N CYS A 452 -28.23 -8.49 6.44
CA CYS A 452 -28.88 -8.09 7.69
C CYS A 452 -28.21 -6.89 8.36
N GLU A 453 -26.88 -6.84 8.45
CA GLU A 453 -26.15 -5.69 9.00
C GLU A 453 -26.51 -4.40 8.25
N ASN A 454 -26.52 -4.46 6.91
CA ASN A 454 -26.91 -3.33 6.07
C ASN A 454 -28.36 -2.92 6.33
N LYS A 455 -29.29 -3.88 6.38
CA LYS A 455 -30.69 -3.63 6.69
C LYS A 455 -30.89 -2.94 8.03
N MET A 456 -30.25 -3.44 9.10
CA MET A 456 -30.31 -2.82 10.42
C MET A 456 -29.72 -1.41 10.42
N ARG A 457 -28.68 -1.16 9.63
CA ARG A 457 -28.06 0.16 9.51
C ARG A 457 -28.92 1.15 8.72
N THR A 458 -29.56 0.73 7.64
CA THR A 458 -30.38 1.58 6.77
C THR A 458 -31.77 1.84 7.35
N GLU A 459 -32.44 0.79 7.83
CA GLU A 459 -33.83 0.90 8.30
C GLU A 459 -33.92 1.43 9.73
N SER A 460 -32.81 1.47 10.47
CA SER A 460 -32.74 1.94 11.86
C SER A 460 -33.90 1.38 12.72
N PRO A 461 -34.06 0.05 12.79
CA PRO A 461 -35.20 -0.58 13.42
C PRO A 461 -35.32 -0.15 14.89
N ASN A 462 -36.54 -0.14 15.43
CA ASN A 462 -36.74 0.24 16.82
C ASN A 462 -36.17 -0.83 17.76
N LEU A 463 -35.07 -0.48 18.45
CA LEU A 463 -34.36 -1.38 19.36
C LEU A 463 -34.71 -1.17 20.83
N SER A 464 -35.68 -0.32 21.15
CA SER A 464 -36.11 -0.04 22.53
C SER A 464 -36.54 -1.29 23.31
N LYS A 465 -36.96 -2.36 22.61
CA LYS A 465 -37.27 -3.67 23.21
C LYS A 465 -36.04 -4.49 23.62
N TYR A 466 -34.83 -4.12 23.18
CA TYR A 466 -33.58 -4.79 23.49
C TYR A 466 -32.77 -3.99 24.52
N SER A 467 -33.06 -4.24 25.80
CA SER A 467 -32.36 -3.58 26.92
C SER A 467 -30.85 -3.82 26.93
N CYS A 468 -30.38 -4.92 26.33
CA CYS A 468 -28.97 -5.31 26.28
C CYS A 468 -28.11 -4.46 25.32
N LEU A 469 -28.70 -3.69 24.42
CA LEU A 469 -27.99 -2.70 23.58
C LEU A 469 -28.07 -1.27 24.11
N LYS A 470 -28.63 -1.02 25.29
CA LYS A 470 -28.72 0.33 25.85
C LYS A 470 -27.33 0.98 25.89
N GLY A 471 -27.17 2.10 25.19
CA GLY A 471 -25.91 2.85 25.06
C GLY A 471 -24.95 2.38 23.95
N ALA A 472 -25.23 1.27 23.23
CA ALA A 472 -24.38 0.81 22.13
C ALA A 472 -24.66 1.60 20.84
N ASN A 473 -23.60 2.06 20.18
CA ASN A 473 -23.72 2.77 18.90
C ASN A 473 -23.62 1.80 17.71
N LEU A 474 -24.74 1.22 17.28
CA LEU A 474 -24.80 0.29 16.13
C LEU A 474 -24.35 0.88 14.78
N LYS A 475 -24.30 2.21 14.69
CA LYS A 475 -23.79 2.93 13.51
C LYS A 475 -22.32 3.32 13.67
N GLY A 476 -21.77 3.16 14.86
CA GLY A 476 -20.41 3.51 15.23
C GLY A 476 -19.41 2.68 14.43
N LYS A 477 -18.46 3.38 13.83
CA LYS A 477 -17.37 2.78 13.04
C LYS A 477 -16.04 2.76 13.79
N THR A 478 -16.03 3.21 15.04
CA THR A 478 -14.83 3.21 15.87
C THR A 478 -14.50 1.78 16.29
N LYS A 479 -13.23 1.50 16.57
CA LYS A 479 -12.77 0.23 17.13
C LYS A 479 -13.59 -0.13 18.37
N GLU A 480 -13.80 0.84 19.26
CA GLU A 480 -14.55 0.66 20.50
C GLU A 480 -16.01 0.30 20.25
N ALA A 481 -16.67 0.96 19.29
CA ALA A 481 -18.07 0.65 18.96
C ALA A 481 -18.19 -0.74 18.30
N ILE A 482 -17.28 -1.09 17.39
CA ILE A 482 -17.26 -2.38 16.72
C ILE A 482 -16.99 -3.50 17.73
N THR A 483 -16.00 -3.33 18.61
CA THR A 483 -15.70 -4.27 19.69
C THR A 483 -16.88 -4.36 20.67
N GLU A 484 -17.53 -3.25 21.02
CA GLU A 484 -18.70 -3.27 21.88
C GLU A 484 -19.83 -4.12 21.28
N ILE A 485 -20.10 -4.01 19.97
CA ILE A 485 -21.21 -4.70 19.29
C ILE A 485 -20.91 -6.17 19.03
N PHE A 486 -19.74 -6.48 18.47
CA PHE A 486 -19.41 -7.81 17.95
C PHE A 486 -18.59 -8.66 18.93
N HIS A 487 -18.05 -8.07 20.00
CA HIS A 487 -17.35 -8.80 21.04
C HIS A 487 -18.06 -8.71 22.40
N THR A 488 -18.28 -7.51 22.95
CA THR A 488 -18.82 -7.33 24.31
C THR A 488 -20.33 -7.62 24.39
N LYS A 489 -21.12 -7.15 23.42
CA LYS A 489 -22.57 -7.34 23.34
C LYS A 489 -22.96 -8.35 22.26
N LYS A 490 -22.02 -9.24 21.91
CA LYS A 490 -22.12 -10.23 20.83
C LYS A 490 -23.44 -11.00 20.84
N ASP A 491 -23.83 -11.57 21.99
CA ASP A 491 -25.04 -12.39 22.09
C ASP A 491 -26.33 -11.57 21.90
N CYS A 492 -26.32 -10.32 22.36
CA CYS A 492 -27.43 -9.39 22.16
C CYS A 492 -27.56 -9.02 20.68
N THR A 493 -26.44 -8.71 20.03
CA THR A 493 -26.39 -8.42 18.58
C THR A 493 -26.87 -9.62 17.75
N LYS A 494 -26.45 -10.84 18.13
CA LYS A 494 -26.89 -12.09 17.49
C LYS A 494 -28.40 -12.28 17.61
N GLN A 495 -28.97 -12.08 18.80
CA GLN A 495 -30.42 -12.18 19.00
C GLN A 495 -31.19 -11.14 18.16
N ILE A 496 -30.68 -9.93 18.06
CA ILE A 496 -31.31 -8.86 17.27
C ILE A 496 -31.28 -9.18 15.77
N MET A 497 -30.14 -9.65 15.26
CA MET A 497 -30.02 -10.09 13.87
C MET A 497 -30.98 -11.23 13.56
N LYS A 498 -31.11 -12.19 14.48
CA LYS A 498 -32.07 -13.29 14.38
C LYS A 498 -33.51 -12.78 14.33
N ASP A 499 -33.89 -11.86 15.21
CA ASP A 499 -35.26 -11.35 15.30
C ASP A 499 -35.66 -10.49 14.09
N ILE A 500 -34.71 -9.79 13.48
CA ILE A 500 -34.96 -8.85 12.37
C ILE A 500 -34.83 -9.53 11.00
N CYS A 501 -33.91 -10.49 10.88
CA CYS A 501 -33.50 -11.06 9.60
C CYS A 501 -33.65 -12.59 9.53
N GLY A 502 -33.93 -13.26 10.65
CA GLY A 502 -34.11 -14.71 10.71
C GLY A 502 -32.84 -15.50 11.01
N GLU A 503 -32.98 -16.83 11.09
CA GLU A 503 -31.90 -17.76 11.46
C GLU A 503 -30.73 -17.76 10.46
N SER A 504 -31.01 -17.56 9.16
CA SER A 504 -29.98 -17.54 8.11
C SER A 504 -28.94 -16.44 8.31
N ALA A 505 -29.34 -15.30 8.89
CA ALA A 505 -28.45 -14.19 9.18
C ALA A 505 -27.47 -14.47 10.33
N ILE A 506 -27.72 -15.51 11.14
CA ILE A 506 -26.91 -15.82 12.32
C ILE A 506 -26.17 -17.16 12.27
N GLU A 507 -26.30 -17.91 11.17
CA GLU A 507 -25.70 -19.24 11.00
C GLU A 507 -24.18 -19.23 11.24
N ASN A 508 -23.48 -18.22 10.70
CA ASN A 508 -22.02 -18.04 10.85
C ASN A 508 -21.66 -16.81 11.70
N PHE A 509 -22.59 -16.35 12.55
CA PHE A 509 -22.45 -15.08 13.28
C PHE A 509 -21.15 -15.01 14.09
N ASP A 510 -20.84 -16.04 14.88
CA ASP A 510 -19.70 -16.00 15.80
C ASP A 510 -18.36 -15.91 15.06
N HIS A 511 -18.25 -16.63 13.94
CA HIS A 511 -17.08 -16.59 13.06
C HIS A 511 -16.91 -15.21 12.43
N TYR A 512 -17.98 -14.63 11.88
CA TYR A 512 -17.94 -13.30 11.27
C TYR A 512 -17.73 -12.16 12.27
N ALA A 513 -18.33 -12.25 13.45
CA ALA A 513 -18.11 -11.30 14.54
C ALA A 513 -16.66 -11.31 15.02
N GLN A 514 -16.05 -12.50 15.11
CA GLN A 514 -14.62 -12.64 15.43
C GLN A 514 -13.73 -12.10 14.31
N LEU A 515 -14.05 -12.37 13.04
CA LEU A 515 -13.33 -11.83 11.89
C LEU A 515 -13.33 -10.28 11.88
N ILE A 516 -14.49 -9.67 12.13
CA ILE A 516 -14.66 -8.21 12.25
C ILE A 516 -13.88 -7.66 13.44
N THR A 517 -13.93 -8.34 14.61
CA THR A 517 -13.23 -7.91 15.82
C THR A 517 -11.71 -7.97 15.64
N ASN A 518 -11.20 -9.08 15.07
CA ASN A 518 -9.78 -9.26 14.80
C ASN A 518 -9.24 -8.16 13.89
N GLN A 519 -10.00 -7.77 12.86
CA GLN A 519 -9.61 -6.70 11.95
C GLN A 519 -9.39 -5.36 12.67
N VAL A 520 -10.20 -5.04 13.68
CA VAL A 520 -10.06 -3.79 14.44
C VAL A 520 -9.08 -3.90 15.63
N THR A 521 -8.66 -5.12 16.01
CA THR A 521 -7.73 -5.35 17.13
C THR A 521 -6.29 -5.70 16.71
N MET A 522 -6.03 -6.06 15.45
CA MET A 522 -4.71 -6.46 14.90
C MET A 522 -3.62 -5.36 14.84
N GLU A 523 -3.70 -4.33 15.70
CA GLU A 523 -2.71 -3.24 15.82
C GLU A 523 -1.79 -3.39 17.05
N ALA A 524 -1.69 -4.58 17.65
CA ALA A 524 -0.88 -4.79 18.85
C ALA A 524 0.02 -6.03 18.74
N SER A 525 0.98 -5.99 17.82
CA SER A 525 2.20 -6.80 17.87
C SER A 525 3.22 -6.27 16.89
#